data_AF-A0A9I9E5X1-F1
#
_entry.id   AF-A0A9I9E5X1-F1
#
_cell.length_a   1.000
_cell.length_b   1.000
_cell.length_c   1.000
_cell.angle_alpha   90.00
_cell.angle_beta   90.00
_cell.angle_gamma   90.00
#
_symmetry.space_group_name_H-M   'P 1'
#
loop_
_entity.id
_entity.type
_entity.pdbx_description
1 polymer ?
#
loop_
_entity_poly.entity_id
_entity_poly.type
_entity_poly.pdbx_seq_one_letter_code
_entity_poly.pdbx_strand_id
1 'polypeptide(L)'
;MAKIPTKFLNFLLRKQSHTKKTNVLAFNFNGHIVEFGLKEFCFVTGLKCRKFPELNLGERKENGLKNVLFHHDDFITRRDIERTFKALRNKKDSLKQKLVNLYILESVFDSKQQHNHINLQHLDILDHEETFKDYPWGRLSYIITYQFLKKASYSDKNVVDLQGFPLALVYWAFETIPRLSNLDVGFGRKLEIEGLAIVI
;
A
#
# COMPACT_ATOMS: atom_id res chain seq x y z
N MET A 1 -17.02 -2.26 -9.61
CA MET A 1 -16.44 -2.31 -10.97
C MET A 1 -14.91 -2.25 -10.79
N ALA A 2 -14.21 -3.38 -10.93
CA ALA A 2 -12.73 -3.53 -10.94
C ALA A 2 -12.37 -4.98 -11.31
N LYS A 3 -12.76 -5.48 -12.50
CA LYS A 3 -12.56 -6.89 -12.90
C LYS A 3 -11.23 -7.15 -13.61
N ILE A 4 -10.61 -6.13 -14.20
CA ILE A 4 -9.39 -6.26 -15.02
C ILE A 4 -8.14 -6.49 -14.15
N PRO A 5 -7.90 -5.71 -13.06
CA PRO A 5 -6.69 -5.87 -12.26
C PRO A 5 -6.59 -7.25 -11.61
N THR A 6 -7.70 -7.83 -11.15
CA THR A 6 -7.71 -9.14 -10.50
C THR A 6 -7.40 -10.29 -11.47
N LYS A 7 -7.99 -10.28 -12.67
CA LYS A 7 -7.72 -11.32 -13.69
C LYS A 7 -6.26 -11.27 -14.13
N PHE A 8 -5.73 -10.07 -14.36
CA PHE A 8 -4.36 -9.89 -14.78
C PHE A 8 -3.37 -10.21 -13.65
N LEU A 9 -3.67 -9.82 -12.40
CA LEU A 9 -2.90 -10.25 -11.24
C LEU A 9 -2.83 -11.78 -11.14
N ASN A 10 -3.96 -12.48 -11.31
CA ASN A 10 -3.98 -13.95 -11.32
C ASN A 10 -3.14 -14.55 -12.46
N PHE A 11 -3.14 -13.91 -13.64
CA PHE A 11 -2.25 -14.30 -14.73
C PHE A 11 -0.78 -14.16 -14.32
N LEU A 12 -0.38 -13.04 -13.71
CA LEU A 12 0.99 -12.82 -13.23
C LEU A 12 1.39 -13.85 -12.17
N LEU A 13 0.52 -14.14 -11.20
CA LEU A 13 0.77 -15.14 -10.16
C LEU A 13 1.08 -16.53 -10.75
N ARG A 14 0.37 -16.93 -11.81
CA ARG A 14 0.62 -18.19 -12.53
C ARG A 14 1.94 -18.23 -13.30
N LYS A 15 2.58 -17.08 -13.51
CA LYS A 15 3.90 -16.98 -14.14
C LYS A 15 5.03 -17.00 -13.12
N GLN A 16 4.74 -17.09 -11.82
CA GLN A 16 5.77 -17.12 -10.80
C GLN A 16 6.71 -18.32 -10.98
N SER A 17 8.00 -18.08 -10.85
CA SER A 17 9.07 -19.07 -10.95
C SER A 17 9.84 -19.16 -9.63
N HIS A 18 10.62 -20.23 -9.48
CA HIS A 18 11.45 -20.42 -8.30
C HIS A 18 12.62 -19.42 -8.29
N THR A 19 12.92 -18.87 -7.12
CA THR A 19 14.09 -18.02 -6.89
C THR A 19 14.72 -18.34 -5.54
N LYS A 20 16.06 -18.28 -5.50
CA LYS A 20 16.84 -18.42 -4.25
C LYS A 20 16.97 -17.10 -3.50
N LYS A 21 16.63 -15.97 -4.15
CA LYS A 21 16.71 -14.65 -3.53
C LYS A 21 15.59 -14.49 -2.50
N THR A 22 15.95 -13.99 -1.32
CA THR A 22 14.99 -13.69 -0.25
C THR A 22 14.24 -12.39 -0.57
N ASN A 23 12.94 -12.34 -0.24
CA ASN A 23 12.10 -11.17 -0.46
C ASN A 23 12.15 -10.63 -1.91
N VAL A 24 12.14 -11.53 -2.88
CA VAL A 24 12.02 -11.23 -4.32
C VAL A 24 11.06 -12.24 -4.93
N LEU A 25 10.21 -11.80 -5.85
CA LEU A 25 9.37 -12.67 -6.68
C LEU A 25 9.98 -12.75 -8.07
N ALA A 26 10.15 -13.96 -8.60
CA ALA A 26 10.60 -14.17 -9.97
C ALA A 26 9.43 -14.62 -10.84
N PHE A 27 9.36 -14.16 -12.08
CA PHE A 27 8.30 -14.52 -13.03
C PHE A 27 8.92 -14.92 -14.37
N ASN A 28 8.44 -16.01 -14.94
CA ASN A 28 8.88 -16.51 -16.25
C ASN A 28 7.86 -16.16 -17.32
N PHE A 29 8.26 -15.28 -18.24
CA PHE A 29 7.50 -14.96 -19.45
C PHE A 29 8.23 -15.52 -20.67
N ASN A 30 7.74 -16.66 -21.17
CA ASN A 30 8.25 -17.32 -22.39
C ASN A 30 9.77 -17.55 -22.37
N GLY A 31 10.32 -17.99 -21.24
CA GLY A 31 11.75 -18.26 -21.06
C GLY A 31 12.55 -17.09 -20.49
N HIS A 32 11.97 -15.88 -20.42
CA HIS A 32 12.61 -14.73 -19.81
C HIS A 32 12.19 -14.58 -18.35
N ILE A 33 13.16 -14.61 -17.43
CA ILE A 33 12.92 -14.41 -16.00
C ILE A 33 13.07 -12.92 -15.68
N VAL A 34 12.02 -12.34 -15.10
CA VAL A 34 12.02 -10.98 -14.54
C VAL A 34 11.75 -11.06 -13.04
N GLU A 35 12.32 -10.11 -12.29
CA GLU A 35 12.27 -10.11 -10.83
C GLU A 35 11.59 -8.85 -10.29
N PHE A 36 10.70 -9.05 -9.32
CA PHE A 36 10.02 -7.99 -8.58
C PHE A 36 10.49 -8.01 -7.13
N GLY A 37 11.43 -7.13 -6.81
CA GLY A 37 11.97 -6.93 -5.48
C GLY A 37 11.45 -5.63 -4.83
N LEU A 38 12.02 -5.32 -3.66
CA LEU A 38 11.76 -4.05 -2.98
C LEU A 38 12.07 -2.87 -3.91
N LYS A 39 13.19 -2.90 -4.64
CA LYS A 39 13.60 -1.81 -5.54
C LYS A 39 12.54 -1.47 -6.58
N GLU A 40 12.02 -2.48 -7.26
CA GLU A 40 10.98 -2.34 -8.29
C GLU A 40 9.68 -1.80 -7.69
N PHE A 41 9.30 -2.30 -6.51
CA PHE A 41 8.13 -1.79 -5.78
C PHE A 41 8.26 -0.31 -5.45
N CYS A 42 9.42 0.13 -4.94
CA CYS A 42 9.66 1.52 -4.58
C CYS A 42 9.69 2.43 -5.80
N PHE A 43 10.27 1.95 -6.90
CA PHE A 43 10.29 2.68 -8.16
C PHE A 43 8.88 2.94 -8.68
N VAL A 44 8.02 1.92 -8.70
CA VAL A 44 6.65 2.04 -9.23
C VAL A 44 5.72 2.82 -8.30
N THR A 45 5.88 2.68 -6.98
CA THR A 45 4.99 3.35 -6.01
C THR A 45 5.45 4.76 -5.63
N GLY A 46 6.73 5.09 -5.86
CA GLY A 46 7.34 6.33 -5.37
C GLY A 46 7.47 6.42 -3.84
N LEU A 47 7.14 5.35 -3.11
CA LEU A 47 7.14 5.35 -1.66
C LEU A 47 8.56 5.17 -1.08
N LYS A 48 8.79 5.76 0.10
CA LYS A 48 10.03 5.57 0.84
C LYS A 48 10.17 4.11 1.30
N CYS A 49 11.31 3.50 0.97
CA CYS A 49 11.59 2.09 1.24
C CYS A 49 12.91 1.83 1.97
N ARG A 50 13.48 2.88 2.57
CA ARG A 50 14.67 2.78 3.43
C ARG A 50 14.43 1.84 4.62
N LYS A 51 15.49 1.51 5.36
CA LYS A 51 15.37 0.73 6.59
C LYS A 51 14.41 1.41 7.57
N PHE A 52 13.69 0.61 8.34
CA PHE A 52 12.84 1.13 9.41
C PHE A 52 13.71 1.93 10.38
N PRO A 53 13.34 3.18 10.69
CA PRO A 53 14.04 3.95 11.71
C PRO A 53 13.71 3.38 13.09
N GLU A 54 14.54 3.68 14.07
CA GLU A 54 14.12 3.62 15.46
C GLU A 54 13.11 4.76 15.70
N LEU A 55 11.93 4.40 16.18
CA LEU A 55 10.87 5.37 16.46
C LEU A 55 11.00 5.87 17.89
N ASN A 56 11.30 7.15 18.04
CA ASN A 56 11.17 7.85 19.31
C ASN A 56 9.98 8.82 19.23
N LEU A 57 8.80 8.31 19.58
CA LEU A 57 7.54 9.07 19.55
C LEU A 57 7.20 9.73 20.89
N GLY A 58 7.99 9.48 21.93
CA GLY A 58 7.67 9.89 23.30
C GLY A 58 6.39 9.24 23.84
N GLU A 59 5.81 9.86 24.87
CA GLU A 59 4.50 9.47 25.39
C GLU A 59 3.37 9.88 24.43
N ARG A 60 2.28 9.09 24.42
CA ARG A 60 1.11 9.39 23.61
C ARG A 60 0.53 10.75 24.00
N LYS A 61 0.37 11.63 23.01
CA LYS A 61 -0.14 12.99 23.21
C LYS A 61 -1.57 12.97 23.75
N GLU A 62 -1.85 13.75 24.79
CA GLU A 62 -3.20 13.90 25.35
C GLU A 62 -4.20 14.40 24.30
N ASN A 63 -3.79 15.34 23.44
CA ASN A 63 -4.57 15.84 22.32
C ASN A 63 -4.35 15.09 21.00
N GLY A 64 -3.78 13.87 21.05
CA GLY A 64 -3.48 13.03 19.90
C GLY A 64 -4.71 12.36 19.28
N LEU A 65 -4.57 11.82 18.08
CA LEU A 65 -5.67 11.26 17.28
C LEU A 65 -6.43 10.16 18.03
N LYS A 66 -5.71 9.27 18.74
CA LYS A 66 -6.31 8.21 19.58
C LYS A 66 -7.22 8.81 20.64
N ASN A 67 -6.74 9.79 21.39
CA ASN A 67 -7.47 10.36 22.53
C ASN A 67 -8.61 11.28 22.09
N VAL A 68 -8.45 11.97 20.96
CA VAL A 68 -9.49 12.88 20.44
C VAL A 68 -10.63 12.13 19.75
N LEU A 69 -10.34 11.03 19.04
CA LEU A 69 -11.33 10.37 18.18
C LEU A 69 -11.72 8.96 18.62
N PHE A 70 -10.90 8.30 19.42
CA PHE A 70 -11.03 6.88 19.75
C PHE A 70 -10.69 6.62 21.23
N HIS A 71 -10.99 7.58 22.11
CA HIS A 71 -10.52 7.63 23.50
C HIS A 71 -10.69 6.29 24.24
N HIS A 72 -11.87 5.68 24.13
CA HIS A 72 -12.23 4.44 24.83
C HIS A 72 -12.04 3.17 24.00
N ASP A 73 -11.55 3.29 22.76
CA ASP A 73 -11.50 2.17 21.83
C ASP A 73 -10.08 1.63 21.70
N ASP A 74 -9.80 0.49 22.33
CA ASP A 74 -8.52 -0.20 22.15
C ASP A 74 -8.51 -1.07 20.88
N PHE A 75 -9.69 -1.31 20.32
CA PHE A 75 -9.94 -2.19 19.18
C PHE A 75 -10.55 -1.42 18.02
N ILE A 76 -9.75 -0.57 17.38
CA ILE A 76 -10.21 0.28 16.27
C ILE A 76 -10.12 -0.49 14.96
N THR A 77 -11.20 -0.52 14.18
CA THR A 77 -11.22 -1.13 12.84
C THR A 77 -11.23 -0.07 11.74
N ARG A 78 -10.96 -0.48 10.49
CA ARG A 78 -11.13 0.41 9.32
C ARG A 78 -12.55 0.93 9.16
N ARG A 79 -13.56 0.14 9.53
CA ARG A 79 -14.96 0.59 9.51
C ARG A 79 -15.20 1.72 10.51
N ASP A 80 -14.53 1.69 11.64
CA ASP A 80 -14.62 2.75 12.64
C ASP A 80 -13.97 4.04 12.13
N ILE A 81 -12.81 3.94 11.44
CA ILE A 81 -12.20 5.08 10.73
C ILE A 81 -13.19 5.70 9.72
N GLU A 82 -13.85 4.88 8.89
CA GLU A 82 -14.82 5.36 7.91
C GLU A 82 -16.03 6.04 8.56
N ARG A 83 -16.56 5.47 9.65
CA ARG A 83 -17.67 6.05 10.41
C ARG A 83 -17.27 7.38 11.03
N THR A 84 -16.10 7.43 11.66
CA THR A 84 -15.55 8.66 12.26
C THR A 84 -15.34 9.73 11.21
N PHE A 85 -14.78 9.39 10.04
CA PHE A 85 -14.63 10.35 8.94
C PHE A 85 -15.96 10.96 8.50
N LYS A 86 -17.02 10.16 8.37
CA LYS A 86 -18.37 10.65 8.01
C LYS A 86 -18.97 11.56 9.09
N ALA A 87 -18.70 11.28 10.37
CA ALA A 87 -19.18 12.07 11.50
C ALA A 87 -18.48 13.44 11.61
N LEU A 88 -17.26 13.59 11.09
CA LEU A 88 -16.46 14.81 11.20
C LEU A 88 -16.78 15.90 10.16
N ARG A 89 -17.93 15.84 9.46
CA ARG A 89 -18.29 16.79 8.36
C ARG A 89 -17.98 18.26 8.68
N ASN A 90 -18.20 18.71 9.92
CA ASN A 90 -18.03 20.11 10.34
C ASN A 90 -16.79 20.40 11.21
N LYS A 91 -15.80 19.49 11.26
CA LYS A 91 -14.59 19.62 12.12
C LYS A 91 -13.38 20.13 11.34
N LYS A 92 -12.33 20.54 12.10
CA LYS A 92 -11.04 21.07 11.60
C LYS A 92 -10.44 20.18 10.50
N ASP A 93 -9.91 20.80 9.45
CA ASP A 93 -9.36 20.09 8.30
C ASP A 93 -8.15 19.23 8.65
N SER A 94 -7.35 19.61 9.64
CA SER A 94 -6.19 18.83 10.09
C SER A 94 -6.56 17.44 10.64
N LEU A 95 -7.67 17.30 11.37
CA LEU A 95 -8.15 16.00 11.87
C LEU A 95 -8.66 15.14 10.73
N LYS A 96 -9.36 15.74 9.75
CA LYS A 96 -9.82 15.04 8.55
C LYS A 96 -8.64 14.51 7.74
N GLN A 97 -7.60 15.33 7.53
CA GLN A 97 -6.38 14.93 6.84
C GLN A 97 -5.69 13.75 7.54
N LYS A 98 -5.51 13.81 8.86
CA LYS A 98 -4.93 12.71 9.63
C LYS A 98 -5.74 11.41 9.51
N LEU A 99 -7.07 11.48 9.52
CA LEU A 99 -7.93 10.30 9.31
C LEU A 99 -7.86 9.75 7.90
N VAL A 100 -7.79 10.61 6.88
CA VAL A 100 -7.60 10.17 5.50
C VAL A 100 -6.26 9.46 5.35
N ASN A 101 -5.20 10.03 5.95
CA ASN A 101 -3.89 9.40 5.96
C ASN A 101 -3.91 8.05 6.70
N LEU A 102 -4.59 7.97 7.85
CA LEU A 102 -4.79 6.70 8.57
C LEU A 102 -5.54 5.68 7.73
N TYR A 103 -6.60 6.10 7.03
CA TYR A 103 -7.37 5.23 6.16
C TYR A 103 -6.53 4.68 5.02
N ILE A 104 -5.76 5.53 4.34
CA ILE A 104 -4.84 5.13 3.26
C ILE A 104 -3.78 4.17 3.81
N LEU A 105 -3.20 4.49 4.97
CA LEU A 105 -2.20 3.66 5.64
C LEU A 105 -2.76 2.25 5.92
N GLU A 106 -3.91 2.14 6.57
CA GLU A 106 -4.53 0.87 6.93
C GLU A 106 -5.17 0.13 5.74
N SER A 107 -5.47 0.82 4.64
CA SER A 107 -6.16 0.21 3.49
C SER A 107 -5.26 -0.10 2.31
N VAL A 108 -4.10 0.56 2.21
CA VAL A 108 -3.17 0.42 1.07
C VAL A 108 -1.80 -0.07 1.55
N PHE A 109 -1.24 0.55 2.59
CA PHE A 109 0.13 0.25 2.99
C PHE A 109 0.20 -0.94 3.95
N ASP A 110 -0.60 -0.96 5.00
CA ASP A 110 -0.76 -2.06 5.96
C ASP A 110 -2.14 -2.70 5.82
N SER A 111 -2.54 -3.00 4.59
CA SER A 111 -3.87 -3.55 4.30
C SER A 111 -4.02 -4.98 4.80
N LYS A 112 -4.33 -5.12 6.09
CA LYS A 112 -4.70 -6.38 6.73
C LYS A 112 -6.13 -6.75 6.35
N GLN A 113 -6.74 -7.73 7.02
CA GLN A 113 -8.16 -8.06 6.80
C GLN A 113 -9.09 -6.98 7.35
N GLN A 114 -10.29 -6.81 6.80
CA GLN A 114 -11.22 -5.73 7.22
C GLN A 114 -11.64 -5.82 8.69
N HIS A 115 -11.59 -7.02 9.24
CA HIS A 115 -11.95 -7.32 10.63
C HIS A 115 -10.75 -7.23 11.59
N ASN A 116 -9.56 -6.96 11.08
CA ASN A 116 -8.38 -6.81 11.93
C ASN A 116 -8.34 -5.39 12.50
N HIS A 117 -7.90 -5.29 13.75
CA HIS A 117 -7.62 -4.03 14.40
C HIS A 117 -6.41 -3.36 13.75
N ILE A 118 -6.48 -2.03 13.65
CA ILE A 118 -5.38 -1.21 13.15
C ILE A 118 -4.19 -1.28 14.10
N ASN A 119 -2.99 -0.98 13.60
CA ASN A 119 -1.85 -0.80 14.50
C ASN A 119 -1.96 0.56 15.20
N LEU A 120 -2.16 0.58 16.52
CA LEU A 120 -2.31 1.83 17.26
C LEU A 120 -1.08 2.75 17.15
N GLN A 121 0.12 2.20 16.90
CA GLN A 121 1.32 2.99 16.65
C GLN A 121 1.19 3.88 15.41
N HIS A 122 0.34 3.53 14.44
CA HIS A 122 0.06 4.38 13.29
C HIS A 122 -0.62 5.70 13.67
N LEU A 123 -1.49 5.68 14.70
CA LEU A 123 -2.08 6.90 15.25
C LEU A 123 -0.99 7.79 15.86
N ASP A 124 -0.06 7.20 16.61
CA ASP A 124 1.03 7.92 17.26
C ASP A 124 2.01 8.53 16.24
N ILE A 125 2.29 7.82 15.14
CA ILE A 125 3.11 8.34 14.04
C ILE A 125 2.41 9.51 13.34
N LEU A 126 1.09 9.44 13.11
CA LEU A 126 0.31 10.53 12.49
C LEU A 126 0.26 11.80 13.34
N ASP A 127 0.47 11.69 14.65
CA ASP A 127 0.62 12.83 15.54
C ASP A 127 2.01 13.49 15.45
N HIS A 128 2.94 12.87 14.74
CA HIS A 128 4.28 13.36 14.43
C HIS A 128 4.44 13.49 12.91
N GLU A 129 3.98 14.60 12.34
CA GLU A 129 3.87 14.78 10.90
C GLU A 129 5.17 14.51 10.12
N GLU A 130 6.29 15.02 10.61
CA GLU A 130 7.59 14.77 9.99
C GLU A 130 7.96 13.28 10.05
N THR A 131 7.74 12.62 11.18
CA THR A 131 7.93 11.16 11.29
C THR A 131 7.04 10.42 10.31
N PHE A 132 5.76 10.80 10.16
CA PHE A 132 4.84 10.20 9.20
C PHE A 132 5.32 10.35 7.75
N LYS A 133 5.74 11.56 7.34
CA LYS A 133 6.24 11.83 5.98
C LYS A 133 7.53 11.05 5.67
N ASP A 134 8.36 10.84 6.68
CA ASP A 134 9.68 10.22 6.52
C ASP A 134 9.68 8.70 6.74
N TYR A 135 8.62 8.16 7.34
CA TYR A 135 8.51 6.74 7.61
C TYR A 135 8.54 5.90 6.31
N PRO A 136 9.25 4.76 6.28
CA PRO A 136 9.36 3.95 5.07
C PRO A 136 8.12 3.08 4.81
N TRP A 137 6.97 3.72 4.57
CA TRP A 137 5.69 3.06 4.26
C TRP A 137 5.78 2.11 3.07
N GLY A 138 6.63 2.43 2.08
CA GLY A 138 6.86 1.57 0.92
C GLY A 138 7.51 0.24 1.30
N ARG A 139 8.42 0.23 2.28
CA ARG A 139 9.00 -1.02 2.78
C ARG A 139 7.97 -1.86 3.53
N LEU A 140 7.15 -1.24 4.39
CA LEU A 140 6.07 -1.92 5.09
C LEU A 140 5.10 -2.57 4.11
N SER A 141 4.63 -1.78 3.14
CA SER A 141 3.70 -2.24 2.10
C SER A 141 4.30 -3.35 1.24
N TYR A 142 5.58 -3.26 0.88
CA TYR A 142 6.26 -4.32 0.13
C TYR A 142 6.28 -5.65 0.89
N ILE A 143 6.60 -5.64 2.19
CA ILE A 143 6.69 -6.86 3.00
C ILE A 143 5.34 -7.59 3.00
N ILE A 144 4.25 -6.85 3.23
CA ILE A 144 2.90 -7.40 3.27
C ILE A 144 2.49 -7.90 1.87
N THR A 145 2.75 -7.10 0.84
CA THR A 145 2.48 -7.47 -0.56
C THR A 145 3.23 -8.73 -0.96
N TYR A 146 4.52 -8.84 -0.62
CA TYR A 146 5.35 -10.01 -0.89
C TYR A 146 4.80 -11.27 -0.24
N GLN A 147 4.48 -11.21 1.06
CA GLN A 147 3.91 -12.34 1.80
C GLN A 147 2.58 -12.79 1.20
N PHE A 148 1.73 -11.83 0.87
CA PHE A 148 0.44 -12.07 0.23
C PHE A 148 0.59 -12.75 -1.13
N LEU A 149 1.39 -12.18 -2.04
CA LEU A 149 1.60 -12.72 -3.39
C LEU A 149 2.22 -14.11 -3.34
N LYS A 150 3.20 -14.31 -2.45
CA LYS A 150 3.82 -15.62 -2.24
C LYS A 150 2.79 -16.67 -1.81
N LYS A 151 1.90 -16.33 -0.89
CA LYS A 151 0.81 -17.23 -0.45
C LYS A 151 -0.22 -17.46 -1.56
N ALA A 152 -0.58 -16.42 -2.31
CA ALA A 152 -1.57 -16.48 -3.38
C ALA A 152 -1.14 -17.44 -4.51
N SER A 153 0.16 -17.55 -4.79
CA SER A 153 0.68 -18.45 -5.82
C SER A 153 0.57 -19.94 -5.49
N TYR A 154 0.37 -20.29 -4.21
CA TYR A 154 0.14 -21.67 -3.77
C TYR A 154 -1.34 -21.99 -3.50
N SER A 155 -2.24 -21.03 -3.71
CA SER A 155 -3.67 -21.21 -3.41
C SER A 155 -4.48 -21.46 -4.68
N ASP A 156 -5.19 -22.59 -4.72
CA ASP A 156 -6.18 -22.87 -5.78
C ASP A 156 -7.50 -22.10 -5.60
N LYS A 157 -7.68 -21.41 -4.47
CA LYS A 157 -8.88 -20.61 -4.20
C LYS A 157 -8.71 -19.23 -4.83
N ASN A 158 -9.77 -18.75 -5.49
CA ASN A 158 -9.89 -17.36 -5.93
C ASN A 158 -9.46 -16.45 -4.77
N VAL A 159 -8.38 -15.71 -4.95
CA VAL A 159 -7.75 -14.80 -3.99
C VAL A 159 -8.80 -13.94 -3.28
N VAL A 160 -9.22 -14.31 -2.07
CA VAL A 160 -10.39 -13.69 -1.44
C VAL A 160 -10.07 -12.34 -0.80
N ASP A 161 -8.84 -12.10 -0.36
CA ASP A 161 -8.49 -10.80 0.25
C ASP A 161 -7.11 -10.30 -0.20
N LEU A 162 -7.12 -9.25 -1.02
CA LEU A 162 -5.90 -8.54 -1.43
C LEU A 162 -5.28 -7.88 -0.19
N GLN A 163 -4.00 -8.18 0.08
CA GLN A 163 -3.23 -7.56 1.16
C GLN A 163 -1.99 -6.85 0.62
N GLY A 164 -1.62 -5.74 1.28
CA GLY A 164 -0.61 -4.79 0.82
C GLY A 164 -1.10 -4.02 -0.42
N PHE A 165 -0.18 -3.80 -1.35
CA PHE A 165 -0.45 -3.09 -2.60
C PHE A 165 -0.14 -3.94 -3.85
N PRO A 166 -0.90 -5.03 -4.12
CA PRO A 166 -0.67 -5.92 -5.26
C PRO A 166 -0.74 -5.24 -6.63
N LEU A 167 -1.43 -4.09 -6.70
CA LEU A 167 -1.46 -3.28 -7.93
C LEU A 167 -0.07 -2.79 -8.33
N ALA A 168 0.87 -2.62 -7.40
CA ALA A 168 2.25 -2.28 -7.72
C ALA A 168 2.90 -3.34 -8.64
N LEU A 169 2.57 -4.63 -8.45
CA LEU A 169 3.04 -5.69 -9.34
C LEU A 169 2.43 -5.56 -10.74
N VAL A 170 1.13 -5.22 -10.82
CA VAL A 170 0.43 -5.03 -12.09
C VAL A 170 1.07 -3.89 -12.89
N TYR A 171 1.26 -2.72 -12.25
CA TYR A 171 1.93 -1.58 -12.89
C TYR A 171 3.37 -1.92 -13.31
N TRP A 172 4.14 -2.53 -12.41
CA TRP A 172 5.49 -2.98 -12.73
C TRP A 172 5.54 -3.91 -13.96
N ALA A 173 4.59 -4.84 -14.07
CA ALA A 173 4.53 -5.77 -15.20
C ALA A 173 4.24 -5.05 -16.52
N PHE A 174 3.40 -4.00 -16.52
CA PHE A 174 3.17 -3.17 -17.70
C PHE A 174 4.41 -2.38 -18.13
N GLU A 175 5.18 -1.86 -17.17
CA GLU A 175 6.41 -1.12 -17.43
C GLU A 175 7.58 -2.02 -17.88
N THR A 176 7.64 -3.26 -17.37
CA THR A 176 8.82 -4.13 -17.53
C THR A 176 8.67 -5.11 -18.69
N ILE A 177 7.45 -5.44 -19.12
CA ILE A 177 7.19 -6.47 -20.14
C ILE A 177 6.76 -5.77 -21.43
N PRO A 178 7.63 -5.67 -22.45
CA PRO A 178 7.37 -4.87 -23.67
C PRO A 178 6.15 -5.33 -24.48
N ARG A 179 5.73 -6.59 -24.33
CA ARG A 179 4.52 -7.10 -24.98
C ARG A 179 3.23 -6.66 -24.28
N LEU A 180 3.32 -6.23 -23.02
CA LEU A 180 2.19 -5.77 -22.22
C LEU A 180 2.05 -4.24 -22.25
N SER A 181 3.14 -3.50 -22.43
CA SER A 181 3.13 -2.04 -22.60
C SER A 181 2.33 -1.57 -23.83
N ASN A 182 2.14 -2.44 -24.83
CA ASN A 182 1.37 -2.14 -26.05
C ASN A 182 -0.11 -2.51 -25.96
N LEU A 183 -0.56 -3.11 -24.86
CA LEU A 183 -1.98 -3.32 -24.63
C LEU A 183 -2.59 -2.01 -24.13
N ASP A 184 -3.57 -1.47 -24.86
CA ASP A 184 -4.33 -0.28 -24.45
C ASP A 184 -5.28 -0.65 -23.28
N VAL A 185 -4.72 -0.75 -22.08
CA VAL A 185 -5.41 -1.22 -20.85
C VAL A 185 -5.99 -0.09 -20.01
N GLY A 186 -5.96 1.15 -20.50
CA GLY A 186 -6.52 2.32 -19.80
C GLY A 186 -5.80 2.67 -18.48
N PHE A 187 -4.65 2.06 -18.21
CA PHE A 187 -3.79 2.41 -17.08
C PHE A 187 -2.64 3.30 -17.58
N GLY A 188 -2.69 4.59 -17.19
CA GLY A 188 -1.59 5.52 -17.34
C GLY A 188 -1.13 5.73 -18.79
N ARG A 189 -1.87 6.52 -19.58
CA ARG A 189 -1.16 7.32 -20.58
C ARG A 189 -0.18 8.18 -19.79
N LYS A 190 1.09 8.14 -20.17
CA LYS A 190 2.09 9.12 -19.75
C LYS A 190 1.43 10.48 -19.99
N LEU A 191 1.02 11.17 -18.94
CA LEU A 191 0.56 12.54 -19.08
C LEU A 191 1.80 13.28 -19.56
N GLU A 192 1.84 13.62 -20.85
CA GLU A 192 2.66 14.72 -21.30
C GLU A 192 2.13 15.93 -20.56
N ILE A 193 2.77 16.25 -19.43
CA ILE A 193 2.52 17.47 -18.69
C ILE A 193 3.12 18.57 -19.57
N GLU A 194 2.39 18.97 -20.59
CA GLU A 194 2.58 20.28 -21.20
C GLU A 194 2.20 21.32 -20.14
N GLY A 195 3.23 21.86 -19.50
CA GLY A 195 3.26 23.22 -18.98
C GLY A 195 2.17 23.59 -17.97
N LEU A 196 2.17 23.01 -16.78
CA LEU A 196 1.68 23.72 -15.60
C LEU A 196 2.71 23.58 -14.47
N ALA A 197 3.43 24.67 -14.24
CA ALA A 197 4.36 24.82 -13.13
C ALA A 197 3.62 24.60 -11.81
N ILE A 198 3.97 23.52 -11.11
CA ILE A 198 3.68 23.39 -9.69
C ILE A 198 4.86 24.02 -8.98
N VAL A 199 4.67 25.26 -8.52
CA VAL A 199 5.58 25.91 -7.58
C VAL A 199 5.41 25.20 -6.23
N ILE A 200 6.51 24.65 -5.72
CA ILE A 200 6.63 24.06 -4.38
C ILE A 200 6.56 25.17 -3.33
#